data_AF-A0A800J1Y6-F1
#
_entry.id   AF-A0A800J1Y6-F1
#
_cell.length_a   1.000
_cell.length_b   1.000
_cell.length_c   1.000
_cell.angle_alpha   90.00
_cell.angle_beta   90.00
_cell.angle_gamma   90.00
#
_symmetry.space_group_name_H-M   'P 1'
#
loop_
_entity.id
_entity.type
_entity.pdbx_description
1 polymer ?
#
loop_
_entity_poly.entity_id
_entity_poly.type
_entity_poly.pdbx_seq_one_letter_code
_entity_poly.pdbx_strand_id
1 'polypeptide(L)' 'MYPEELRAEIALVQEAFDGPFAVNVPLLYPAVEQHMQTIVDAGVPVVITSAGSPKKWTSFLKEHGVTVLHV' A
#
# COMPACT_ATOMS: atom_id res chain seq x y z
N MET A 1 4.50 -11.67 -0.71
CA MET A 1 3.05 -11.69 -0.46
C MET A 1 2.36 -11.63 -1.80
N TYR A 2 1.40 -12.50 -2.06
CA TYR A 2 0.59 -12.45 -3.29
C TYR A 2 -0.49 -11.36 -3.17
N PRO A 3 -1.01 -10.82 -4.29
CA PRO A 3 -2.03 -9.76 -4.24
C PRO A 3 -3.26 -10.09 -3.40
N GLU A 4 -3.75 -11.33 -3.49
CA GLU A 4 -4.93 -11.78 -2.73
C GLU A 4 -4.64 -11.90 -1.23
N GLU A 5 -3.42 -12.26 -0.84
CA GLU A 5 -3.02 -12.27 0.57
C GLU A 5 -3.03 -10.84 1.14
N LEU A 6 -2.46 -9.87 0.42
CA LEU A 6 -2.48 -8.47 0.86
C LEU A 6 -3.91 -7.95 1.05
N ARG A 7 -4.81 -8.26 0.11
CA ARG A 7 -6.21 -7.86 0.20
C ARG A 7 -6.88 -8.47 1.44
N ALA A 8 -6.65 -9.76 1.70
CA ALA A 8 -7.21 -10.44 2.86
C ALA A 8 -6.69 -9.85 4.17
N GLU A 9 -5.38 -9.59 4.28
CA GLU A 9 -4.77 -8.99 5.48
C GLU A 9 -5.30 -7.57 5.74
N ILE A 10 -5.47 -6.74 4.70
CA ILE A 10 -6.05 -5.40 4.85
C ILE A 10 -7.49 -5.48 5.39
N ALA A 11 -8.30 -6.40 4.88
CA ALA A 11 -9.68 -6.58 5.35
C ALA A 11 -9.73 -7.00 6.82
N LEU A 12 -8.83 -7.91 7.25
CA LEU A 12 -8.73 -8.31 8.65
C LEU A 12 -8.33 -7.14 9.57
N VAL A 13 -7.40 -6.28 9.13
CA VAL A 13 -7.03 -5.08 9.89
C VAL A 13 -8.22 -4.13 10.02
N GLN A 14 -8.97 -3.90 8.95
CA GLN A 14 -10.14 -3.01 8.96
C GLN A 14 -11.30 -3.56 9.80
N GLU A 15 -11.46 -4.87 9.90
CA GLU A 15 -12.45 -5.50 10.79
C GLU A 15 -12.02 -5.40 12.27
N ALA A 16 -10.73 -5.50 12.54
CA ALA A 16 -10.20 -5.54 13.90
C ALA A 16 -9.84 -4.16 14.48
N PHE A 17 -9.72 -3.12 13.66
CA PHE A 17 -9.17 -1.82 14.06
C PHE A 17 -9.78 -0.65 13.29
N ASP A 18 -10.40 0.28 14.03
CA ASP A 18 -11.04 1.49 13.47
C ASP A 18 -10.06 2.67 13.25
N GLY A 19 -8.80 2.53 13.65
CA GLY A 19 -7.79 3.58 13.53
C GLY A 19 -7.02 3.55 12.20
N PRO A 20 -6.21 4.59 11.93
CA PRO A 20 -5.36 4.60 10.75
C PRO A 20 -4.24 3.57 10.87
N PHE A 21 -3.97 2.86 9.76
CA PHE A 21 -2.86 1.91 9.65
C PHE A 21 -2.05 2.19 8.39
N ALA A 22 -0.88 1.56 8.31
CA ALA A 22 0.04 1.71 7.19
C ALA A 22 0.36 0.37 6.54
N VAL A 23 0.62 0.38 5.23
CA VAL A 23 1.12 -0.78 4.49
C VAL A 23 2.55 -0.51 4.03
N ASN A 24 3.47 -1.44 4.31
CA ASN A 24 4.83 -1.38 3.79
C ASN A 24 4.95 -2.16 2.47
N VAL A 25 5.52 -1.54 1.44
CA VAL A 25 5.68 -2.14 0.11
C VAL A 25 7.11 -1.98 -0.40
N PRO A 26 7.92 -3.06 -0.39
CA PRO A 26 9.13 -3.17 -1.20
C PRO A 26 8.81 -3.02 -2.70
N LEU A 27 9.42 -2.06 -3.38
CA LEU A 27 9.08 -1.69 -4.76
C LEU A 27 9.61 -2.67 -5.81
N LEU A 28 10.54 -3.55 -5.43
CA LEU A 28 11.05 -4.61 -6.29
C LEU A 28 10.13 -5.85 -6.35
N TYR A 29 8.95 -5.81 -5.72
CA TYR A 29 8.01 -6.93 -5.81
C TYR A 29 7.48 -7.12 -7.26
N PRO A 30 7.46 -8.37 -7.79
CA PRO A 30 6.95 -8.64 -9.13
C PRO A 30 5.50 -8.16 -9.36
N ALA A 31 4.66 -8.20 -8.31
CA ALA A 31 3.26 -7.82 -8.36
C ALA A 31 2.98 -6.43 -7.75
N VAL A 32 3.99 -5.54 -7.70
CA VAL A 32 3.87 -4.22 -7.06
C VAL A 32 2.69 -3.40 -7.57
N GLU A 33 2.37 -3.47 -8.87
CA GLU A 33 1.25 -2.71 -9.44
C GLU A 33 -0.10 -3.16 -8.86
N GLN A 34 -0.30 -4.47 -8.71
CA GLN A 34 -1.52 -5.03 -8.12
C GLN A 34 -1.62 -4.71 -6.63
N HIS A 35 -0.49 -4.68 -5.92
CA HIS A 35 -0.46 -4.26 -4.52
C HIS A 35 -0.84 -2.78 -4.37
N MET A 36 -0.28 -1.90 -5.20
CA MET A 36 -0.61 -0.47 -5.16
C MET A 36 -2.08 -0.23 -5.46
N GLN A 37 -2.66 -0.94 -6.43
CA GLN A 37 -4.09 -0.86 -6.72
C GLN A 37 -4.93 -1.33 -5.52
N THR A 38 -4.58 -2.48 -4.92
CA THR A 38 -5.28 -3.01 -3.74
C THR A 38 -5.27 -2.01 -2.57
N ILE A 39 -4.12 -1.37 -2.33
CA ILE A 39 -3.95 -0.37 -1.27
C ILE A 39 -4.86 0.85 -1.50
N VAL A 40 -4.92 1.33 -2.75
CA VAL A 40 -5.76 2.47 -3.13
C VAL A 40 -7.24 2.11 -3.03
N ASP A 41 -7.64 0.96 -3.58
CA ASP A 41 -9.04 0.50 -3.58
C ASP A 41 -9.56 0.29 -2.15
N ALA A 42 -8.70 -0.20 -1.25
CA ALA A 42 -9.04 -0.42 0.15
C ALA A 42 -8.97 0.87 1.01
N GLY A 43 -8.56 2.01 0.45
CA GLY A 43 -8.51 3.29 1.16
C GLY A 43 -7.44 3.33 2.26
N VAL A 44 -6.30 2.65 2.08
CA VAL A 44 -5.21 2.65 3.06
C VAL A 44 -4.63 4.08 3.19
N PRO A 45 -4.57 4.66 4.40
CA PRO A 45 -4.22 6.08 4.54
C PRO A 45 -2.71 6.36 4.42
N VAL A 46 -1.86 5.37 4.71
CA VAL A 46 -0.39 5.53 4.72
C VAL A 46 0.30 4.38 4.02
N VAL A 47 1.24 4.69 3.13
CA VAL A 47 2.12 3.70 2.50
C VAL A 47 3.57 4.02 2.78
N ILE A 48 4.30 3.01 3.25
CA ILE A 48 5.76 3.06 3.43
C ILE A 48 6.38 2.27 2.29
N THR A 49 7.00 2.94 1.33
CA THR A 49 7.72 2.26 0.25
C THR A 49 9.16 1.99 0.66
N SER A 50 9.73 0.86 0.25
CA SER A 50 11.15 0.53 0.46
C SER A 50 11.75 -0.14 -0.77
N ALA A 51 13.06 -0.37 -0.79
CA ALA A 51 13.78 -1.13 -1.81
C ALA A 51 13.35 -0.79 -3.26
N GLY A 52 13.99 0.22 -3.86
CA GLY A 52 13.74 0.69 -5.22
C GLY A 52 13.45 2.18 -5.29
N SER A 53 13.17 2.71 -6.48
CA SER A 53 12.87 4.14 -6.65
C SER A 53 11.37 4.43 -6.43
N PRO A 54 11.00 5.36 -5.53
CA PRO A 54 9.60 5.66 -5.25
C PRO A 54 8.96 6.58 -6.30
N LYS A 55 9.73 7.14 -7.24
CA LYS A 55 9.29 8.20 -8.17
C LYS A 55 7.96 7.90 -8.87
N LYS A 56 7.79 6.67 -9.39
CA LYS A 56 6.56 6.24 -10.07
C LYS A 56 5.36 6.24 -9.12
N TRP A 57 5.55 5.69 -7.92
CA TRP A 57 4.46 5.39 -6.99
C TRP A 57 4.09 6.55 -6.09
N THR A 58 5.02 7.44 -5.77
CA THR A 58 4.74 8.61 -4.92
C THR A 58 3.66 9.50 -5.52
N SER A 59 3.70 9.79 -6.83
CA SER A 59 2.65 10.60 -7.47
C SER A 59 1.32 9.88 -7.48
N PHE A 60 1.31 8.62 -7.96
CA PHE A 60 0.11 7.78 -8.01
C PHE A 60 -0.61 7.69 -6.66
N LEU A 61 0.13 7.40 -5.59
CA LEU A 61 -0.44 7.25 -4.24
C LEU A 61 -0.98 8.60 -3.70
N LYS A 62 -0.24 9.70 -3.90
CA LYS A 62 -0.67 11.03 -3.44
C LYS A 62 -1.92 11.52 -4.16
N GLU A 63 -2.06 11.22 -5.45
CA GLU A 63 -3.26 11.55 -6.24
C GLU A 63 -4.53 10.86 -5.68
N HIS A 64 -4.37 9.72 -4.99
CA HIS A 64 -5.45 9.00 -4.31
C HIS A 64 -5.56 9.34 -2.82
N GLY A 65 -4.92 10.42 -2.35
CA GLY A 65 -5.01 10.87 -0.97
C GLY A 65 -4.16 10.06 0.04
N VAL A 66 -3.27 9.19 -0.44
CA VAL A 66 -2.41 8.37 0.43
C VAL A 66 -1.19 9.17 0.88
N THR A 67 -0.87 9.09 2.17
CA THR A 67 0.39 9.65 2.71
C THR A 67 1.53 8.68 2.43
N VAL A 68 2.63 9.18 1.83
CA VAL A 68 3.75 8.34 1.40
C VAL A 68 5.01 8.63 2.19
N LEU A 69 5.59 7.57 2.77
CA LEU A 69 6.94 7.56 3.33
C LEU A 69 7.82 6.64 2.47
N HIS A 70 9.10 6.97 2.37
CA HIS A 70 10.09 6.13 1.68
C HIS A 70 11.28 5.88 2.59
N VAL A 71 11.73 4.63 2.68
CA VAL A 71 12.85 4.17 3.52
C VAL A 71 13.82 3.27 2.77
#